data_AF-A0A8D9AT94-F1
#
_entry.id   AF-A0A8D9AT94-F1
#
_cell.length_a   1.000
_cell.length_b   1.000
_cell.length_c   1.000
_cell.angle_alpha   90.00
_cell.angle_beta   90.00
_cell.angle_gamma   90.00
#
_symmetry.space_group_name_H-M   'P 1'
#
loop_
_entity.id
_entity.type
_entity.pdbx_description
1 polymer ?
#
loop_
_entity_poly.entity_id
_entity_poly.type
_entity_poly.pdbx_seq_one_letter_code
_entity_poly.pdbx_strand_id
1 'polypeptide(L)'
;MGPYFSDSFNNDAQILREEFENDAGALTNWFQNGDIVLVDRGYRDVIPLLDRLGIDHRMPAHLLPGQSQLSTEDANSSRIVTKSRWIVEARNGHLRSGFKFLAHSLNIQNAKKLNSYYLIAGAILNRYHPIILMQDATVELAREMIVRSNTYAERC
;
A
#
# COMPACT_ATOMS: atom_id res chain seq x y z
N MET A 1 7.35 -8.70 -14.89
CA MET A 1 6.43 -9.73 -14.35
C MET A 1 6.66 -11.14 -14.89
N GLY A 2 7.48 -11.90 -14.17
CA GLY A 2 7.70 -13.34 -14.36
C GLY A 2 6.73 -14.21 -13.54
N PRO A 3 6.65 -15.53 -13.79
CA PRO A 3 5.89 -16.45 -12.94
C PRO A 3 6.63 -16.73 -11.63
N TYR A 4 5.95 -16.55 -10.49
CA TYR A 4 6.46 -16.88 -9.17
C TYR A 4 5.81 -18.16 -8.64
N PHE A 5 6.62 -19.06 -8.08
CA PHE A 5 6.10 -20.25 -7.40
C PHE A 5 5.56 -19.85 -6.02
N SER A 6 4.37 -20.33 -5.64
CA SER A 6 3.80 -20.09 -4.32
C SER A 6 4.48 -20.98 -3.28
N ASP A 7 5.68 -20.61 -2.84
CA ASP A 7 6.41 -21.25 -1.74
C ASP A 7 6.76 -20.23 -0.64
N SER A 8 7.28 -20.70 0.49
CA SER A 8 7.62 -19.83 1.63
C SER A 8 8.79 -18.88 1.37
N PHE A 9 9.52 -19.07 0.26
CA PHE A 9 10.66 -18.24 -0.13
C PHE A 9 10.17 -17.07 -0.99
N ASN A 10 9.17 -17.26 -1.86
CA ASN A 10 8.57 -16.20 -2.67
C ASN A 10 7.45 -15.47 -1.91
N ASN A 11 7.78 -14.88 -0.77
CA ASN A 11 6.84 -13.96 -0.11
C ASN A 11 6.70 -12.65 -0.91
N ASP A 12 5.62 -11.91 -0.69
CA ASP A 12 5.31 -10.73 -1.49
C ASP A 12 6.43 -9.66 -1.48
N ALA A 13 7.20 -9.57 -0.39
CA ALA A 13 8.33 -8.64 -0.30
C ALA A 13 9.50 -9.09 -1.20
N GLN A 14 9.83 -10.38 -1.21
CA GLN A 14 10.85 -10.90 -2.12
C GLN A 14 10.42 -10.77 -3.58
N ILE A 15 9.15 -11.07 -3.90
CA ILE A 15 8.58 -10.88 -5.23
C ILE A 15 8.70 -9.40 -5.66
N LEU A 16 8.35 -8.46 -4.77
CA LEU A 16 8.46 -7.03 -5.06
C LEU A 16 9.92 -6.63 -5.37
N ARG A 17 10.88 -7.14 -4.59
CA ARG A 17 12.31 -6.91 -4.84
C ARG A 17 12.71 -7.43 -6.22
N GLU A 18 12.37 -8.67 -6.53
CA GLU A 18 12.72 -9.30 -7.80
C GLU A 18 12.07 -8.59 -9.00
N GLU A 19 10.84 -8.09 -8.88
CA GLU A 19 10.20 -7.31 -9.95
C GLU A 19 10.92 -5.98 -10.21
N PHE A 20 11.32 -5.27 -9.16
CA PHE A 20 12.07 -4.02 -9.31
C PHE A 20 13.51 -4.24 -9.81
N GLU A 21 14.15 -5.35 -9.45
CA GLU A 21 15.54 -5.63 -9.85
C GLU A 21 15.62 -6.24 -11.26
N ASN A 22 14.67 -7.07 -11.67
CA ASN A 22 14.71 -7.80 -12.95
C ASN A 22 13.89 -7.14 -14.07
N ASP A 23 12.83 -6.39 -13.74
CA ASP A 23 11.92 -5.78 -14.72
C ASP A 23 11.41 -4.41 -14.21
N ALA A 24 12.37 -3.58 -13.77
CA ALA A 24 12.12 -2.27 -13.17
C ALA A 24 11.10 -1.46 -14.00
N GLY A 25 11.19 -1.51 -15.33
CA GLY A 25 10.35 -0.73 -16.25
C GLY A 25 8.85 -1.07 -16.15
N ALA A 26 8.46 -2.33 -15.93
CA ALA A 26 7.04 -2.68 -15.88
C ALA A 26 6.34 -2.16 -14.62
N LEU A 27 7.01 -2.26 -13.46
CA LEU A 27 6.45 -1.81 -12.18
C LEU A 27 6.64 -0.32 -11.94
N THR A 28 7.79 0.27 -12.32
CA THR A 28 8.00 1.73 -12.25
C THR A 28 7.00 2.50 -13.10
N ASN A 29 6.54 1.95 -14.23
CA ASN A 29 5.46 2.56 -15.02
C ASN A 29 4.11 2.63 -14.29
N TRP A 30 3.94 1.90 -13.18
CA TRP A 30 2.74 1.98 -12.35
C TRP A 30 2.84 3.10 -11.31
N PHE A 31 4.05 3.55 -11.00
CA PHE A 31 4.31 4.62 -10.04
C PHE A 31 4.57 5.94 -10.78
N GLN A 32 3.94 7.00 -10.29
CA GLN A 32 4.21 8.36 -10.72
C GLN A 32 5.11 9.06 -9.70
N ASN A 33 5.86 10.05 -10.15
CA ASN A 33 6.64 10.88 -9.24
C ASN A 33 5.71 11.59 -8.24
N GLY A 34 5.97 11.43 -6.95
CA GLY A 34 5.14 11.94 -5.86
C GLY A 34 4.11 10.95 -5.32
N ASP A 35 4.02 9.73 -5.87
CA ASP A 35 3.22 8.67 -5.27
C ASP A 35 3.78 8.23 -3.92
N ILE A 36 2.88 7.89 -3.00
CA ILE A 36 3.21 7.37 -1.67
C ILE A 36 2.78 5.90 -1.60
N VAL A 37 3.74 5.02 -1.37
CA VAL A 37 3.49 3.58 -1.23
C VAL A 37 3.25 3.22 0.24
N LEU A 38 2.03 2.77 0.55
CA LEU A 38 1.71 2.25 1.87
C LEU A 38 2.04 0.76 1.91
N VAL A 39 3.01 0.39 2.75
CA VAL A 39 3.43 -1.01 2.92
C VAL A 39 3.08 -1.53 4.31
N ASP A 40 2.82 -2.83 4.40
CA ASP A 40 2.68 -3.50 5.69
C ASP A 40 4.06 -3.89 6.26
N ARG A 41 4.08 -4.19 7.56
CA ARG A 41 5.26 -4.62 8.32
C ARG A 41 6.02 -5.81 7.72
N GLY A 42 5.35 -6.67 6.96
CA GLY A 42 5.96 -7.80 6.23
C GLY A 42 6.91 -7.37 5.10
N TYR A 43 6.84 -6.11 4.67
CA TYR A 43 7.69 -5.54 3.62
C TYR A 43 8.92 -4.81 4.17
N ARG A 44 9.26 -5.02 5.46
CA ARG A 44 10.42 -4.38 6.09
C ARG A 44 11.71 -4.53 5.26
N ASP A 45 11.92 -5.72 4.69
CA ASP A 45 13.17 -6.03 4.01
C ASP A 45 13.30 -5.32 2.64
N VAL A 46 12.20 -4.80 2.08
CA VAL A 46 12.23 -4.05 0.81
C VAL A 46 12.30 -2.54 0.99
N ILE A 47 12.18 -2.04 2.22
CA ILE A 47 12.29 -0.60 2.50
C ILE A 47 13.58 0.02 1.91
N PRO A 48 14.78 -0.57 2.10
CA PRO A 48 16.01 -0.01 1.53
C PRO A 48 16.03 0.04 0.00
N LEU A 49 15.25 -0.83 -0.66
CA LEU A 49 15.10 -0.81 -2.11
C LEU A 49 14.19 0.35 -2.53
N LEU A 50 13.05 0.53 -1.87
CA LEU A 50 12.12 1.64 -2.15
C LEU A 50 12.83 2.99 -1.99
N ASP A 51 13.62 3.16 -0.92
CA ASP A 51 14.44 4.35 -0.68
C ASP A 51 15.44 4.61 -1.81
N ARG A 52 16.15 3.57 -2.26
CA ARG A 52 17.12 3.67 -3.36
C ARG A 52 16.46 4.08 -4.68
N LEU A 53 15.23 3.64 -4.90
CA LEU A 53 14.43 3.98 -6.07
C LEU A 53 13.78 5.37 -5.96
N GLY A 54 13.94 6.07 -4.82
CA GLY A 54 13.34 7.37 -4.59
C GLY A 54 11.83 7.34 -4.42
N ILE A 55 11.26 6.19 -4.03
CA ILE A 55 9.83 6.01 -3.81
C ILE A 55 9.50 6.38 -2.37
N ASP A 56 8.61 7.38 -2.16
CA ASP A 56 8.09 7.67 -0.82
C ASP A 56 7.27 6.47 -0.34
N HIS A 57 7.57 6.01 0.86
CA HIS A 57 6.94 4.84 1.44
C HIS A 57 6.56 5.12 2.89
N ARG A 58 5.45 4.53 3.33
CA ARG A 58 5.00 4.61 4.73
C ARG A 58 4.66 3.23 5.24
N MET A 59 5.21 2.90 6.41
CA MET A 59 5.02 1.63 7.09
C MET A 59 4.66 1.87 8.56
N PRO A 60 3.79 1.06 9.19
CA PRO A 60 3.60 1.12 10.63
C PRO A 60 4.92 0.81 11.35
N ALA A 61 5.26 1.62 12.35
CA ALA A 61 6.48 1.48 13.12
C ALA A 61 6.55 0.11 13.85
N HIS A 62 7.78 -0.31 14.11
CA HIS A 62 8.10 -1.53 14.85
C HIS A 62 8.64 -1.21 16.24
N LEU A 63 8.29 -2.05 17.20
CA LEU A 63 8.99 -2.05 18.48
C LEU A 63 10.40 -2.60 18.28
N LEU A 64 11.40 -1.87 18.77
CA LEU A 64 12.77 -2.36 18.80
C LEU A 64 12.93 -3.38 19.94
N PRO A 65 13.93 -4.27 19.87
CA PRO A 65 14.24 -5.19 20.97
C PRO A 65 14.43 -4.41 22.28
N GLY A 66 13.74 -4.85 23.34
CA GLY A 66 13.76 -4.18 24.64
C GLY A 66 12.76 -3.05 24.83
N GLN A 67 11.99 -2.67 23.79
CA GLN A 67 10.89 -1.73 23.91
C GLN A 67 9.55 -2.46 24.11
N SER A 68 8.78 -2.04 25.11
CA SER A 68 7.41 -2.50 25.32
C SER A 68 6.37 -1.61 24.63
N GLN A 69 6.74 -0.38 24.25
CA GLN A 69 5.83 0.61 23.68
C GLN A 69 6.52 1.49 22.64
N LEU A 70 5.76 1.91 21.61
CA LEU A 70 6.20 2.89 20.63
C LEU A 70 6.27 4.29 21.25
N SER A 71 7.14 5.13 20.71
CA SER A 71 7.10 6.57 21.00
C SER A 71 5.74 7.15 20.61
N THR A 72 5.37 8.29 21.21
CA THR A 72 4.12 8.98 20.83
C THR A 72 4.11 9.34 19.35
N GLU A 73 5.26 9.75 18.80
CA GLU A 73 5.43 10.07 17.39
C GLU A 73 5.24 8.85 16.49
N ASP A 74 5.95 7.75 16.75
CA ASP A 74 5.83 6.50 15.99
C ASP A 74 4.42 5.92 16.06
N ALA A 75 3.79 5.99 17.23
CA ALA A 75 2.43 5.54 17.42
C ALA A 75 1.43 6.39 16.60
N ASN A 76 1.63 7.71 16.53
CA ASN A 76 0.79 8.60 15.73
C ASN A 76 0.98 8.38 14.24
N SER A 77 2.23 8.32 13.76
CA SER A 77 2.55 7.98 12.38
C SER A 77 1.97 6.63 11.97
N SER A 78 2.08 5.61 12.83
CA SER A 78 1.51 4.29 12.59
C SER A 78 -0.02 4.30 12.48
N ARG A 79 -0.71 5.15 13.27
CA ARG A 79 -2.17 5.32 13.18
C ARG A 79 -2.59 5.94 11.85
N ILE A 80 -1.84 6.93 11.36
CA ILE A 80 -2.09 7.56 10.06
C ILE A 80 -1.94 6.53 8.93
N VAL A 81 -0.85 5.76 8.93
CA VAL A 81 -0.62 4.70 7.94
C VAL A 81 -1.74 3.66 7.97
N THR A 82 -2.10 3.20 9.18
CA THR A 82 -3.15 2.19 9.37
C THR A 82 -4.52 2.66 8.88
N LYS A 83 -4.91 3.91 9.16
CA LYS A 83 -6.18 4.47 8.67
C LYS A 83 -6.18 4.64 7.16
N SER A 84 -5.07 5.06 6.58
CA SER A 84 -4.94 5.23 5.12
C SER A 84 -5.02 3.88 4.40
N ARG A 85 -4.38 2.84 4.95
CA ARG A 85 -4.44 1.47 4.43
C ARG A 85 -5.86 0.92 4.38
N TRP A 86 -6.72 1.24 5.34
CA TRP A 86 -8.12 0.79 5.35
C TRP A 86 -8.86 1.16 4.04
N ILE A 87 -8.62 2.35 3.50
CA ILE A 87 -9.26 2.81 2.26
C ILE A 87 -8.81 1.94 1.07
N VAL A 88 -7.50 1.65 1.00
CA VAL A 88 -6.90 0.78 -0.02
C VAL A 88 -7.47 -0.63 0.08
N GLU A 89 -7.58 -1.17 1.29
CA GLU A 89 -8.11 -2.51 1.55
C GLU A 89 -9.60 -2.63 1.21
N ALA A 90 -10.40 -1.65 1.62
CA ALA A 90 -11.82 -1.59 1.29
C ALA A 90 -12.01 -1.57 -0.23
N ARG A 91 -11.20 -0.77 -0.94
CA ARG A 91 -11.25 -0.71 -2.41
C ARG A 91 -10.84 -2.01 -3.08
N ASN A 92 -9.77 -2.64 -2.59
CA ASN A 92 -9.34 -3.95 -3.06
C ASN A 92 -10.41 -5.03 -2.79
N GLY A 93 -11.13 -4.94 -1.66
CA GLY A 93 -12.29 -5.77 -1.36
C GLY A 93 -13.40 -5.61 -2.41
N HIS A 94 -13.76 -4.39 -2.78
CA HIS A 94 -14.76 -4.11 -3.82
C HIS A 94 -14.35 -4.61 -5.20
N LEU A 95 -13.08 -4.46 -5.56
CA LEU A 95 -12.55 -5.00 -6.82
C LEU A 95 -12.69 -6.52 -6.87
N ARG A 96 -12.36 -7.22 -5.78
CA ARG A 96 -12.50 -8.68 -5.70
C ARG A 96 -13.95 -9.14 -5.65
N SER A 97 -14.83 -8.43 -4.93
CA SER A 97 -16.24 -8.81 -4.81
C SER A 97 -17.04 -8.51 -6.08
N GLY A 98 -16.78 -7.36 -6.72
CA GLY A 98 -17.45 -6.94 -7.95
C GLY A 98 -16.96 -7.68 -9.20
N PHE A 99 -15.68 -8.07 -9.24
CA PHE A 99 -15.07 -8.72 -10.40
C PHE A 99 -14.41 -10.04 -9.99
N LYS A 100 -15.15 -11.14 -10.11
CA LYS A 100 -14.64 -12.50 -9.81
C LYS A 100 -13.34 -12.83 -10.55
N PHE A 101 -13.14 -12.27 -11.74
CA PHE A 101 -11.90 -12.38 -12.50
C PHE A 101 -10.67 -11.89 -11.70
N LEU A 102 -10.79 -10.80 -10.93
CA LEU A 102 -9.73 -10.24 -10.10
C LEU A 102 -9.62 -10.92 -8.72
N ALA A 103 -10.55 -11.82 -8.37
CA ALA A 103 -10.55 -12.55 -7.11
C ALA A 103 -9.77 -13.88 -7.18
N HIS A 104 -9.44 -14.33 -8.39
CA HIS A 104 -8.78 -15.62 -8.63
C HIS A 104 -7.41 -15.44 -9.27
N SER A 105 -6.60 -16.49 -9.23
CA SER A 105 -5.30 -16.51 -9.89
C SER A 105 -5.44 -16.28 -11.39
N LEU A 106 -4.67 -15.32 -11.90
CA LEU A 106 -4.68 -14.98 -13.32
C LEU A 106 -3.66 -15.82 -14.07
N ASN A 107 -3.99 -16.19 -15.32
CA ASN A 107 -3.00 -16.78 -16.21
C ASN A 107 -1.96 -15.71 -16.64
N ILE A 108 -0.78 -16.16 -17.07
CA ILE A 108 0.33 -15.27 -17.44
C ILE A 108 -0.03 -14.31 -18.58
N GLN A 109 -0.86 -14.73 -19.52
CA GLN A 109 -1.30 -13.88 -20.64
C GLN A 109 -2.12 -12.68 -20.14
N ASN A 110 -2.96 -12.90 -19.12
CA ASN A 110 -3.76 -11.86 -18.49
C ASN A 110 -2.94 -10.98 -17.54
N ALA A 111 -1.90 -11.52 -16.90
CA ALA A 111 -1.01 -10.73 -16.04
C ALA A 111 -0.38 -9.54 -16.79
N LYS A 112 -0.04 -9.71 -18.08
CA LYS A 112 0.49 -8.63 -18.92
C LYS A 112 -0.47 -7.45 -19.11
N LYS A 113 -1.78 -7.66 -18.93
CA LYS A 113 -2.84 -6.65 -19.07
C LYS A 113 -3.45 -6.25 -17.72
N LEU A 114 -2.83 -6.65 -16.62
CA LEU A 114 -3.37 -6.49 -15.28
C LEU A 114 -3.71 -5.02 -14.96
N ASN A 115 -2.82 -4.10 -15.31
CA ASN A 115 -3.04 -2.67 -15.13
C ASN A 115 -4.35 -2.21 -15.79
N SER A 116 -4.55 -2.55 -17.07
CA SER A 116 -5.77 -2.19 -17.80
C SER A 116 -7.03 -2.77 -17.16
N TYR A 117 -6.97 -4.00 -16.63
CA TYR A 117 -8.10 -4.60 -15.94
C TYR A 117 -8.46 -3.84 -14.65
N TYR A 118 -7.46 -3.46 -13.84
CA TYR A 118 -7.70 -2.66 -12.64
C TYR A 118 -8.23 -1.25 -12.96
N LEU A 119 -7.72 -0.59 -14.00
CA LEU A 119 -8.20 0.72 -14.43
C LEU A 119 -9.66 0.67 -14.90
N ILE A 120 -10.01 -0.32 -15.73
CA ILE A 120 -11.39 -0.51 -16.22
C ILE A 120 -12.33 -0.85 -15.06
N ALA A 121 -11.97 -1.83 -14.22
CA ALA A 121 -12.76 -2.22 -13.05
C ALA A 121 -12.95 -1.03 -12.10
N GLY A 122 -11.88 -0.27 -11.87
CA GLY A 122 -11.90 0.95 -11.06
C GLY A 122 -12.84 2.02 -11.63
N ALA A 123 -12.82 2.26 -12.94
CA ALA A 123 -13.70 3.20 -13.61
C ALA A 123 -15.18 2.78 -13.50
N ILE A 124 -15.48 1.49 -13.67
CA ILE A 124 -16.84 0.94 -13.51
C ILE A 124 -17.33 1.13 -12.08
N LEU A 125 -16.51 0.77 -11.07
CA LEU A 125 -16.88 0.98 -9.66
C LEU A 125 -17.13 2.45 -9.36
N ASN A 126 -16.27 3.35 -9.85
CA ASN A 126 -16.44 4.79 -9.63
C ASN A 126 -17.71 5.35 -10.27
N ARG A 127 -18.16 4.76 -11.39
CA ARG A 127 -19.35 5.23 -12.10
C ARG A 127 -20.65 4.70 -11.50
N TYR A 128 -20.67 3.45 -11.05
CA TYR A 128 -21.91 2.73 -10.74
C TYR A 128 -22.08 2.31 -9.28
N HIS A 129 -21.03 2.40 -8.45
CA HIS A 129 -21.12 2.05 -7.04
C HIS A 129 -21.02 3.29 -6.14
N PRO A 130 -21.60 3.25 -4.93
CA PRO A 130 -21.41 4.28 -3.93
C PRO A 130 -19.92 4.52 -3.63
N ILE A 131 -19.59 5.76 -3.31
CA ILE A 131 -18.24 6.12 -2.86
C ILE A 131 -17.93 5.36 -1.57
N ILE A 132 -16.71 4.82 -1.48
CA ILE A 132 -16.21 4.22 -0.25
C ILE A 132 -15.90 5.36 0.72
N LEU A 133 -16.67 5.44 1.79
CA LEU A 133 -16.47 6.40 2.86
C LEU A 133 -16.08 5.64 4.12
N MET A 134 -14.97 6.04 4.73
CA MET A 134 -14.75 5.71 6.13
C MET A 134 -15.67 6.64 6.93
N GLN A 135 -16.64 6.07 7.63
CA GLN A 135 -17.58 6.83 8.44
C GLN A 135 -16.81 7.71 9.43
N ASP A 136 -17.23 8.98 9.55
CA ASP A 136 -16.62 10.02 10.40
C ASP A 136 -15.19 10.46 10.01
N ALA A 137 -14.63 9.95 8.91
CA ALA A 137 -13.35 10.42 8.38
C ALA A 137 -13.51 11.67 7.52
N THR A 138 -13.61 12.84 8.15
CA THR A 138 -13.70 14.13 7.47
C THR A 138 -12.34 14.71 7.11
N VAL A 139 -12.31 15.68 6.18
CA VAL A 139 -11.09 16.44 5.84
C VAL A 139 -10.56 17.19 7.06
N GLU A 140 -11.45 17.69 7.90
CA GLU A 140 -11.14 18.37 9.15
C GLU A 140 -10.46 17.40 10.13
N LEU A 141 -11.00 16.19 10.30
CA LEU A 141 -10.38 15.15 11.13
C LEU A 141 -9.00 14.77 10.60
N ALA A 142 -8.85 14.64 9.27
CA ALA A 142 -7.56 14.37 8.66
C ALA A 142 -6.54 15.49 8.92
N ARG A 143 -6.95 16.76 8.81
CA ARG A 143 -6.11 17.92 9.13
C ARG A 143 -5.72 17.95 10.61
N GLU A 144 -6.68 17.71 11.51
CA GLU A 144 -6.40 17.62 12.94
C GLU A 144 -5.42 16.50 13.27
N MET A 145 -5.56 15.34 12.63
CA MET A 145 -4.65 14.22 12.79
C MET A 145 -3.22 14.59 12.36
N ILE A 146 -3.06 15.29 11.23
CA ILE A 146 -1.76 15.76 10.77
C ILE A 146 -1.16 16.78 11.74
N VAL A 147 -1.96 17.78 12.16
CA VAL A 147 -1.51 18.80 13.12
C VAL A 147 -1.08 18.15 14.43
N ARG A 148 -1.90 17.28 15.00
CA ARG A 148 -1.57 16.56 16.24
C ARG A 148 -0.30 15.73 16.07
N SER A 149 -0.13 15.04 14.94
CA SER A 149 1.09 14.28 14.66
C SER A 149 2.34 15.16 14.71
N ASN A 150 2.27 16.38 14.15
CA ASN A 150 3.40 17.30 14.10
C ASN A 150 3.63 18.06 15.42
N THR A 151 2.56 18.44 16.14
CA THR A 151 2.68 19.20 17.40
C THR A 151 3.35 18.38 18.52
N TYR A 152 3.24 17.05 18.50
CA TYR A 152 3.97 16.19 19.44
C TYR A 152 5.41 15.89 19.01
N ALA A 153 5.76 16.12 17.74
CA ALA A 153 7.14 16.02 17.27
C ALA A 153 8.00 17.24 17.67
N GLU A 154 7.39 18.43 17.78
CA GLU A 154 8.08 19.69 18.14
C GLU A 154 8.24 19.93 19.66
N ARG A 155 7.68 19.06 20.52
CA ARG A 155 7.71 19.20 21.99
C ARG A 155 8.73 18.29 22.68
N CYS A 156 9.60 17.63 21.92
CA CYS A 156 10.64 16.72 22.41
C CYS A 156 12.03 17.25 22.07
#